data_AF-A0A6L5BQJ6-F1
#
_entry.id   AF-A0A6L5BQJ6-F1
#
_cell.length_a   1.000
_cell.length_b   1.000
_cell.length_c   1.000
_cell.angle_alpha   90.00
_cell.angle_beta   90.00
_cell.angle_gamma   90.00
#
_symmetry.space_group_name_H-M   'P 1'
#
loop_
_entity.id
_entity.type
_entity.pdbx_description
1 polymer ?
#
loop_
_entity_poly.entity_id
_entity_poly.type
_entity_poly.pdbx_seq_one_letter_code
_entity_poly.pdbx_strand_id
1 'polypeptide(L)'
;MIKVLVLYFLSSFLLVHAGENLVVESNGCMLKAIDSIGFSYMKTDEGVSFIKYKYKDGRSENIKISCKDMTLADAISSDYVQENDGLKVGAGSSPLSKARLFSGSNWSGVEGVYFLGTVCFTASFEAGSNHVFFLDSCGEEADIKEVRTRFLSLLKHAETYYVDSNTK
;
A
#
# COMPACT_ATOMS: atom_id res chain seq x y z
N MET A 1 -22.42 -57.37 -26.37
CA MET A 1 -21.20 -57.27 -25.52
C MET A 1 -20.12 -56.58 -26.34
N ILE A 2 -19.63 -55.43 -25.84
CA ILE A 2 -18.49 -54.54 -26.22
C ILE A 2 -19.00 -53.13 -25.82
N LYS A 3 -18.81 -52.67 -24.57
CA LYS A 3 -17.66 -51.91 -24.02
C LYS A 3 -17.20 -50.76 -24.95
N VAL A 4 -16.98 -49.50 -24.59
CA VAL A 4 -16.93 -48.71 -23.34
C VAL A 4 -16.68 -47.24 -23.79
N LEU A 5 -17.18 -46.27 -23.00
CA LEU A 5 -16.76 -44.86 -22.84
C LEU A 5 -16.27 -44.04 -24.06
N VAL A 6 -16.97 -42.91 -24.30
CA VAL A 6 -16.30 -41.61 -24.52
C VAL A 6 -16.96 -40.59 -23.59
N LEU A 7 -16.34 -40.42 -22.42
CA LEU A 7 -16.66 -39.45 -21.38
C LEU A 7 -15.51 -38.45 -21.41
N TYR A 8 -15.52 -37.42 -22.26
CA TYR A 8 -14.54 -36.32 -22.15
C TYR A 8 -15.09 -35.05 -22.80
N PHE A 9 -14.77 -33.93 -22.15
CA PHE A 9 -15.02 -32.52 -22.54
C PHE A 9 -16.33 -31.87 -22.08
N LEU A 10 -16.46 -31.74 -20.76
CA LEU A 10 -17.13 -30.58 -20.14
C LEU A 10 -16.38 -30.24 -18.84
N SER A 11 -15.10 -29.89 -18.98
CA SER A 11 -14.29 -29.31 -17.90
C SER A 11 -13.68 -28.02 -18.42
N SER A 12 -14.52 -27.03 -18.70
CA SER A 12 -14.10 -25.73 -19.16
C SER A 12 -14.52 -24.69 -18.13
N PHE A 13 -13.49 -24.03 -17.57
CA PHE A 13 -13.54 -22.76 -16.85
C PHE A 13 -14.08 -22.78 -15.42
N LEU A 14 -13.35 -23.44 -14.53
CA LEU A 14 -13.04 -22.81 -13.25
C LEU A 14 -11.61 -22.26 -13.36
N LEU A 15 -11.47 -21.11 -14.03
CA LEU A 15 -10.35 -20.21 -13.71
C LEU A 15 -10.65 -19.69 -12.31
N VAL A 16 -10.26 -20.48 -11.31
CA VAL A 16 -9.94 -19.96 -9.99
C VAL A 16 -8.85 -18.93 -10.26
N HIS A 17 -9.23 -17.66 -10.37
CA HIS A 17 -8.30 -16.57 -10.27
C HIS A 17 -7.76 -16.68 -8.85
N ALA A 18 -6.70 -17.45 -8.66
CA ALA A 18 -5.97 -17.44 -7.41
C ALA A 18 -5.52 -15.99 -7.25
N GLY A 19 -6.13 -15.28 -6.30
CA GLY A 19 -5.76 -13.91 -6.00
C GLY A 19 -4.26 -13.85 -5.78
N GLU A 20 -3.59 -12.95 -6.48
CA GLU A 20 -2.17 -12.72 -6.24
C GLU A 20 -2.03 -12.15 -4.82
N ASN A 21 -1.19 -12.77 -4.01
CA ASN A 21 -0.88 -12.28 -2.67
C ASN A 21 0.26 -11.26 -2.76
N LEU A 22 0.04 -10.06 -2.23
CA LEU A 22 1.10 -9.08 -2.03
C LEU A 22 1.64 -9.24 -0.60
N VAL A 23 2.93 -9.50 -0.50
CA VAL A 23 3.65 -9.49 0.78
C VAL A 23 4.77 -8.46 0.68
N VAL A 24 4.71 -7.46 1.54
CA VAL A 24 5.72 -6.39 1.63
C VAL A 24 6.43 -6.50 2.96
N GLU A 25 7.76 -6.39 2.92
CA GLU A 25 8.61 -6.31 4.11
C GLU A 25 9.45 -5.03 4.05
N SER A 26 9.35 -4.18 5.06
CA SER A 26 10.24 -3.02 5.20
C SER A 26 10.63 -2.84 6.65
N ASN A 27 11.93 -2.96 6.97
CA ASN A 27 12.48 -2.78 8.31
C ASN A 27 11.69 -3.53 9.41
N GLY A 28 11.39 -4.81 9.19
CA GLY A 28 10.64 -5.64 10.14
C GLY A 28 9.12 -5.48 10.08
N CYS A 29 8.60 -4.45 9.42
CA CYS A 29 7.16 -4.29 9.20
C CYS A 29 6.71 -5.10 8.00
N MET A 30 5.61 -5.80 8.18
CA MET A 30 4.99 -6.68 7.19
C MET A 30 3.62 -6.16 6.81
N LEU A 31 3.32 -6.19 5.52
CA LEU A 31 1.98 -6.01 4.98
C LEU A 31 1.62 -7.23 4.14
N LYS A 32 0.43 -7.77 4.37
CA LYS A 32 -0.13 -8.88 3.61
C LYS A 32 -1.48 -8.47 3.03
N ALA A 33 -1.64 -8.56 1.73
CA ALA A 33 -2.89 -8.28 1.05
C ALA A 33 -3.21 -9.39 0.03
N ILE A 34 -4.46 -9.85 0.03
CA ILE A 34 -5.00 -10.80 -0.94
C ILE A 34 -5.60 -9.98 -2.10
N ASP A 35 -5.77 -10.60 -3.27
CA ASP A 35 -6.39 -9.99 -4.46
C ASP A 35 -5.65 -8.72 -4.93
N SER A 36 -4.32 -8.76 -4.86
CA SER A 36 -3.44 -7.63 -5.14
C SER A 36 -3.18 -7.35 -6.62
N ILE A 37 -4.17 -7.62 -7.48
CA ILE A 37 -4.04 -7.53 -8.94
C ILE A 37 -3.43 -6.18 -9.36
N GLY A 38 -2.32 -6.26 -10.09
CA GLY A 38 -1.59 -5.10 -10.59
C GLY A 38 -0.61 -4.50 -9.59
N PHE A 39 -0.51 -5.03 -8.37
CA PHE A 39 0.54 -4.68 -7.42
C PHE A 39 1.58 -5.78 -7.32
N SER A 40 2.84 -5.37 -7.21
CA SER A 40 3.96 -6.27 -6.96
C SER A 40 4.93 -5.61 -6.00
N TYR A 41 5.69 -6.42 -5.26
CA TYR A 41 6.68 -5.92 -4.32
C TYR A 41 8.09 -6.06 -4.89
N MET A 42 8.91 -5.02 -4.72
CA MET A 42 10.34 -5.07 -5.03
C MET A 42 11.16 -4.34 -3.95
N LYS A 43 12.38 -4.83 -3.71
CA LYS A 43 13.37 -4.21 -2.84
C LYS A 43 14.64 -3.97 -3.64
N THR A 44 15.27 -2.81 -3.48
CA THR A 44 16.56 -2.52 -4.11
C THR A 44 17.71 -3.11 -3.29
N ASP A 45 18.88 -3.22 -3.92
CA ASP A 45 20.12 -3.65 -3.24
C ASP A 45 20.51 -2.68 -2.10
N GLU A 46 20.09 -1.42 -2.20
CA GLU A 46 20.25 -0.39 -1.16
C GLU A 46 19.21 -0.50 -0.02
N GLY A 47 18.36 -1.53 -0.05
CA GLY A 47 17.37 -1.79 0.99
C GLY A 47 16.11 -0.92 0.90
N VAL A 48 15.91 -0.18 -0.19
CA VAL A 48 14.69 0.62 -0.40
C VAL A 48 13.57 -0.28 -0.91
N SER A 49 12.44 -0.23 -0.22
CA SER A 49 11.27 -1.03 -0.55
C SER A 49 10.29 -0.23 -1.42
N PHE A 50 9.75 -0.88 -2.46
CA PHE A 50 8.75 -0.31 -3.35
C PHE A 50 7.60 -1.28 -3.60
N ILE A 51 6.39 -0.74 -3.68
CA ILE A 51 5.24 -1.42 -4.24
C ILE A 51 5.07 -0.88 -5.66
N LYS A 52 5.21 -1.74 -6.66
CA LYS A 52 5.03 -1.38 -8.06
C LYS A 52 3.59 -1.61 -8.46
N TYR A 53 2.93 -0.57 -8.93
CA TYR A 53 1.61 -0.64 -9.55
C TYR A 53 1.74 -0.70 -11.07
N LYS A 54 1.08 -1.65 -11.73
CA LYS A 54 1.03 -1.79 -13.18
C LYS A 54 -0.32 -1.33 -13.71
N TYR A 55 -0.32 -0.29 -14.52
CA TYR A 55 -1.50 0.21 -15.20
C TYR A 55 -1.95 -0.76 -16.31
N LYS A 56 -3.21 -0.64 -16.71
CA LYS A 56 -3.78 -1.46 -17.80
C LYS A 56 -3.10 -1.22 -19.15
N ASP A 57 -2.59 -0.02 -19.36
CA ASP A 57 -1.86 0.37 -20.58
C ASP A 57 -0.41 -0.12 -20.62
N GLY A 58 0.05 -0.82 -19.56
CA GLY A 58 1.39 -1.39 -19.45
C GLY A 58 2.42 -0.48 -18.78
N ARG A 59 2.09 0.79 -18.49
CA ARG A 59 2.94 1.67 -17.67
C ARG A 59 3.05 1.13 -16.24
N SER A 60 3.98 1.66 -15.45
CA SER A 60 4.09 1.32 -14.04
C SER A 60 4.46 2.53 -13.19
N GLU A 61 3.94 2.55 -11.97
CA GLU A 61 4.25 3.54 -10.94
C GLU A 61 4.93 2.86 -9.76
N ASN A 62 5.95 3.51 -9.21
CA ASN A 62 6.66 3.01 -8.05
C ASN A 62 6.21 3.76 -6.81
N ILE A 63 5.57 3.03 -5.91
CA ILE A 63 5.13 3.55 -4.63
C ILE A 63 6.22 3.24 -3.62
N LYS A 64 6.92 4.27 -3.13
CA LYS A 64 7.97 4.08 -2.14
C LYS A 64 7.31 3.71 -0.81
N ILE A 65 7.84 2.68 -0.14
CA ILE A 65 7.39 2.29 1.19
C ILE A 65 8.58 2.18 2.13
N SER A 66 8.39 2.66 3.36
CA SER A 66 9.37 2.51 4.43
C SER A 66 8.64 2.21 5.74
N CYS A 67 9.36 1.74 6.75
CA CYS A 67 8.82 1.60 8.10
C CYS A 67 9.79 2.19 9.11
N LYS A 68 9.23 2.81 10.16
CA LYS A 68 9.96 3.41 11.27
C LYS A 68 9.34 2.99 12.61
N ASP A 69 10.17 2.89 13.64
CA ASP A 69 9.76 2.72 15.04
C ASP A 69 9.26 4.07 15.58
N MET A 70 7.94 4.21 15.65
CA MET A 70 7.20 5.34 16.20
C MET A 70 5.71 5.03 16.23
N THR A 71 4.94 5.79 17.00
CA THR A 71 3.46 5.65 16.99
C THR A 71 2.84 6.38 15.80
N LEU A 72 1.61 6.03 15.43
CA LEU A 72 0.86 6.77 14.41
C LEU A 72 0.64 8.24 14.81
N ALA A 73 0.45 8.52 16.10
CA ALA A 73 0.33 9.88 16.61
C ALA A 73 1.64 10.68 16.42
N ASP A 74 2.78 10.04 16.65
CA ASP A 74 4.09 10.65 16.40
C ASP A 74 4.33 10.86 14.90
N ALA A 75 3.94 9.91 14.04
CA ALA A 75 4.02 10.06 12.60
C ALA A 75 3.18 11.25 12.09
N ILE A 76 1.94 11.38 12.58
CA ILE A 76 1.05 12.50 12.26
C ILE A 76 1.64 13.84 12.70
N SER A 77 2.29 13.88 13.86
CA SER A 77 2.84 15.13 14.43
C SER A 77 4.22 15.52 13.89
N SER A 78 5.01 14.56 13.39
CA SER A 78 6.39 14.78 12.93
C SER A 78 6.52 15.04 11.43
N ASP A 79 5.90 14.19 10.60
CA ASP A 79 6.24 14.08 9.18
C ASP A 79 5.03 14.21 8.24
N TYR A 80 3.81 14.38 8.77
CA TYR A 80 2.61 14.43 7.92
C TYR A 80 2.46 15.80 7.22
N VAL A 81 2.70 15.80 5.90
CA VAL A 81 2.83 16.98 5.03
C VAL A 81 1.47 17.62 4.70
N GLN A 82 1.46 18.96 4.74
CA GLN A 82 0.31 19.87 4.71
C GLN A 82 -0.21 20.24 3.31
N GLU A 83 -1.31 20.98 3.32
CA GLU A 83 -2.08 21.54 2.20
C GLU A 83 -1.27 22.18 1.05
N ASN A 84 -1.82 22.06 -0.17
CA ASN A 84 -1.64 22.77 -1.47
C ASN A 84 -0.35 23.53 -1.84
N ASP A 85 0.40 24.09 -0.90
CA ASP A 85 1.45 25.09 -1.15
C ASP A 85 2.85 24.62 -0.67
N GLY A 86 2.99 23.35 -0.28
CA GLY A 86 4.29 22.74 0.04
C GLY A 86 4.93 23.21 1.36
N LEU A 87 4.19 23.92 2.21
CA LEU A 87 4.67 24.35 3.52
C LEU A 87 4.45 23.25 4.57
N LYS A 88 5.47 23.01 5.39
CA LYS A 88 5.43 22.04 6.50
C LYS A 88 4.52 22.58 7.62
N VAL A 89 3.60 21.74 8.10
CA VAL A 89 2.84 21.99 9.34
C VAL A 89 3.84 22.23 10.47
N GLY A 90 3.88 23.43 11.02
CA GLY A 90 4.44 23.62 12.36
C GLY A 90 3.50 22.96 13.38
N ALA A 91 4.04 22.19 14.32
CA ALA A 91 3.29 21.62 15.44
C ALA A 91 2.31 22.64 16.03
N GLY A 92 1.01 22.30 16.05
CA GLY A 92 -0.06 23.16 16.58
C GLY A 92 -0.97 23.87 15.56
N SER A 93 -0.70 23.78 14.26
CA SER A 93 -1.70 24.12 13.22
C SER A 93 -2.56 22.90 12.91
N SER A 94 -3.87 23.04 12.68
CA SER A 94 -4.80 21.91 12.42
C SER A 94 -4.41 21.13 11.15
N PRO A 95 -3.62 20.04 11.23
CA PRO A 95 -3.02 19.37 10.07
C PRO A 95 -4.02 18.41 9.40
N LEU A 96 -5.15 18.15 10.06
CA LEU A 96 -6.08 17.08 9.77
C LEU A 96 -7.27 17.51 8.91
N SER A 97 -7.40 18.79 8.55
CA SER A 97 -8.58 19.31 7.80
C SER A 97 -8.82 18.60 6.46
N LYS A 98 -7.74 18.12 5.81
CA LYS A 98 -7.79 17.41 4.53
C LYS A 98 -7.30 15.96 4.60
N ALA A 99 -6.73 15.54 5.73
CA ALA A 99 -6.34 14.16 5.93
C ALA A 99 -7.59 13.29 6.08
N ARG A 100 -7.56 12.08 5.53
CA ARG A 100 -8.64 11.11 5.72
C ARG A 100 -8.13 9.95 6.55
N LEU A 101 -8.87 9.62 7.59
CA LEU A 101 -8.67 8.38 8.33
C LEU A 101 -9.11 7.20 7.47
N PHE A 102 -8.32 6.15 7.51
CA PHE A 102 -8.67 4.87 6.90
C PHE A 102 -8.09 3.74 7.75
N SER A 103 -8.62 2.54 7.57
CA SER A 103 -8.23 1.37 8.35
C SER A 103 -8.33 0.12 7.50
N GLY A 104 -7.51 -0.88 7.85
CA GLY A 104 -7.61 -2.23 7.32
C GLY A 104 -8.13 -3.20 8.37
N SER A 105 -7.76 -4.47 8.23
CA SER A 105 -8.26 -5.54 9.09
C SER A 105 -7.83 -5.40 10.56
N ASN A 106 -6.62 -4.90 10.81
CA ASN A 106 -6.03 -4.85 12.16
C ASN A 106 -5.17 -3.61 12.43
N TRP A 107 -5.33 -2.54 11.65
CA TRP A 107 -4.50 -1.33 11.73
C TRP A 107 -5.30 -0.09 11.36
N SER A 108 -4.84 1.07 11.82
CA SER A 108 -5.36 2.40 11.44
C SER A 108 -4.30 3.23 10.71
N GLY A 109 -4.76 4.20 9.92
CA GLY A 109 -3.89 5.08 9.16
C GLY A 109 -4.53 6.40 8.74
N VAL A 110 -3.70 7.27 8.17
CA VAL A 110 -4.03 8.61 7.68
C VAL A 110 -3.49 8.82 6.27
N GLU A 111 -4.33 9.30 5.35
CA GLU A 111 -3.95 9.56 3.96
C GLU A 111 -4.18 11.00 3.53
N GLY A 112 -3.27 11.48 2.68
CA GLY A 112 -3.14 12.88 2.33
C GLY A 112 -2.80 13.02 0.85
N VAL A 113 -3.24 14.14 0.27
CA VAL A 113 -2.91 14.52 -1.10
C VAL A 113 -2.42 15.96 -1.08
N TYR A 114 -1.25 16.20 -1.66
CA TYR A 114 -0.64 17.54 -1.74
C TYR A 114 -0.04 17.78 -3.13
N PHE A 115 0.33 19.03 -3.39
CA PHE A 115 0.86 19.49 -4.66
C PHE A 115 2.21 20.16 -4.47
N LEU A 116 3.23 19.72 -5.21
CA LEU A 116 4.56 20.34 -5.24
C LEU A 116 5.12 20.25 -6.66
N GLY A 117 4.55 21.01 -7.59
CA GLY A 117 4.84 20.88 -9.02
C GLY A 117 4.22 19.64 -9.69
N THR A 118 3.94 18.59 -8.92
CA THR A 118 3.16 17.40 -9.30
C THR A 118 2.14 17.07 -8.21
N VAL A 119 1.21 16.15 -8.48
CA VAL A 119 0.29 15.63 -7.45
C VAL A 119 1.00 14.52 -6.70
N CYS A 120 0.87 14.49 -5.37
CA CYS A 120 1.44 13.47 -4.52
C CYS A 120 0.38 12.86 -3.61
N PHE A 121 0.43 11.53 -3.48
CA PHE A 121 -0.33 10.75 -2.51
C PHE A 121 0.62 10.26 -1.43
N THR A 122 0.28 10.54 -0.17
CA THR A 122 0.99 10.03 0.99
C THR A 122 0.05 9.28 1.91
N ALA A 123 0.56 8.23 2.55
CA ALA A 123 -0.17 7.49 3.56
C ALA A 123 0.75 7.02 4.69
N SER A 124 0.25 7.11 5.92
CA SER A 124 0.90 6.54 7.10
C SER A 124 -0.06 5.59 7.79
N PHE A 125 0.39 4.38 8.09
CA PHE A 125 -0.47 3.37 8.72
C PHE A 125 0.31 2.41 9.61
N GLU A 126 -0.35 1.95 10.66
CA GLU A 126 0.26 1.13 11.72
C GLU A 126 0.70 -0.25 11.20
N ALA A 127 1.78 -0.75 11.79
CA ALA A 127 2.27 -2.12 11.69
C ALA A 127 2.49 -2.66 13.12
N GLY A 128 1.40 -2.85 13.86
CA GLY A 128 1.44 -3.06 15.32
C GLY A 128 1.39 -1.73 16.09
N SER A 129 1.83 -1.72 17.35
CA SER A 129 1.59 -0.57 18.25
C SER A 129 2.57 0.59 18.10
N ASN A 130 3.83 0.30 17.73
CA ASN A 130 4.92 1.28 17.73
C ASN A 130 5.69 1.29 16.39
N HIS A 131 5.09 0.81 15.32
CA HIS A 131 5.72 0.85 14.01
C HIS A 131 4.74 1.38 12.98
N VAL A 132 5.22 2.24 12.09
CA VAL A 132 4.39 2.91 11.09
C VAL A 132 5.02 2.75 9.72
N PHE A 133 4.22 2.25 8.78
CA PHE A 133 4.52 2.33 7.37
C PHE A 133 4.33 3.77 6.88
N PHE A 134 5.29 4.26 6.10
CA PHE A 134 5.20 5.50 5.34
C PHE A 134 5.21 5.18 3.87
N LEU A 135 4.30 5.81 3.14
CA LEU A 135 4.12 5.63 1.71
C LEU A 135 4.09 6.97 1.01
N ASP A 136 4.79 7.06 -0.11
CA ASP A 136 4.75 8.22 -0.99
C ASP A 136 4.76 7.80 -2.47
N SER A 137 3.93 8.46 -3.27
CA SER A 137 3.93 8.39 -4.73
C SER A 137 3.52 9.74 -5.30
N CYS A 138 4.24 10.21 -6.33
CA CYS A 138 4.03 11.51 -6.96
C CYS A 138 4.05 11.36 -8.48
N GLY A 139 3.17 12.08 -9.16
CA GLY A 139 3.03 11.98 -10.61
C GLY A 139 1.93 12.86 -11.17
N GLU A 140 1.45 12.50 -12.36
CA GLU A 140 0.30 13.15 -12.98
C GLU A 140 -0.97 12.93 -12.16
N GLU A 141 -1.87 13.92 -12.14
CA GLU A 141 -3.08 13.88 -11.29
C GLU A 141 -3.94 12.65 -11.55
N ALA A 142 -4.14 12.30 -12.83
CA ALA A 142 -4.96 11.14 -13.21
C ALA A 142 -4.35 9.82 -12.71
N ASP A 143 -3.04 9.67 -12.88
CA ASP A 143 -2.29 8.50 -12.47
C ASP A 143 -2.28 8.32 -10.95
N ILE A 144 -2.03 9.40 -10.20
CA ILE A 144 -2.02 9.37 -8.74
C ILE A 144 -3.41 9.12 -8.17
N LYS A 145 -4.47 9.66 -8.80
CA LYS A 145 -5.84 9.36 -8.40
C LYS A 145 -6.18 7.87 -8.58
N GLU A 146 -5.74 7.25 -9.67
CA GLU A 146 -5.91 5.81 -9.89
C GLU A 146 -5.11 5.00 -8.87
N VAL A 147 -3.81 5.26 -8.73
CA VAL A 147 -2.92 4.57 -7.78
C VAL A 147 -3.48 4.64 -6.37
N ARG A 148 -3.84 5.84 -5.90
CA ARG A 148 -4.47 6.05 -4.59
C ARG A 148 -5.72 5.19 -4.42
N THR A 149 -6.64 5.25 -5.38
CA THR A 149 -7.91 4.51 -5.29
C THR A 149 -7.67 3.01 -5.20
N ARG A 150 -6.76 2.48 -6.03
CA ARG A 150 -6.42 1.07 -6.08
C ARG A 150 -5.69 0.62 -4.81
N PHE A 151 -4.74 1.41 -4.35
CA PHE A 151 -3.94 1.08 -3.19
C PHE A 151 -4.76 1.11 -1.90
N LEU A 152 -5.60 2.13 -1.68
CA LEU A 152 -6.50 2.15 -0.53
C LEU A 152 -7.50 0.99 -0.56
N SER A 153 -7.96 0.59 -1.76
CA SER A 153 -8.82 -0.59 -1.89
C SER A 153 -8.10 -1.88 -1.50
N LEU A 154 -6.82 -2.01 -1.86
CA LEU A 154 -5.97 -3.11 -1.43
C LEU A 154 -5.81 -3.13 0.08
N LEU A 155 -5.51 -1.96 0.66
CA LEU A 155 -5.27 -1.80 2.09
C LEU A 155 -6.47 -2.15 2.97
N LYS A 156 -7.71 -1.88 2.53
CA LYS A 156 -8.93 -2.20 3.30
C LYS A 156 -9.03 -3.67 3.72
N HIS A 157 -8.40 -4.57 2.97
CA HIS A 157 -8.39 -6.00 3.24
C HIS A 157 -7.01 -6.52 3.65
N ALA A 158 -6.05 -5.62 3.85
CA ALA A 158 -4.69 -5.97 4.23
C ALA A 158 -4.55 -6.11 5.75
N GLU A 159 -3.67 -7.02 6.13
CA GLU A 159 -3.16 -7.14 7.49
C GLU A 159 -1.75 -6.53 7.56
N THR A 160 -1.44 -5.88 8.68
CA THR A 160 -0.10 -5.36 8.96
C THR A 160 0.37 -5.82 10.32
N TYR A 161 1.68 -6.02 10.46
CA TYR A 161 2.29 -6.38 11.74
C TYR A 161 3.79 -6.11 11.71
N TYR A 162 4.41 -6.04 12.88
CA TYR A 162 5.86 -5.95 13.02
C TYR A 162 6.42 -7.30 13.47
N VAL A 163 7.56 -7.69 12.90
CA VAL A 163 8.35 -8.86 13.28
C VAL A 163 9.68 -8.36 13.82
N ASP A 164 9.96 -8.66 15.09
CA ASP A 164 11.25 -8.33 15.68
C ASP A 164 12.37 -9.15 15.01
N SER A 165 13.22 -8.46 14.27
CA SER A 165 14.37 -9.05 13.59
C SER A 165 15.49 -9.47 14.55
N ASN A 166 15.40 -9.11 15.84
CA ASN A 166 16.37 -9.48 16.87
C ASN A 166 16.14 -10.88 17.48
N THR A 167 15.14 -11.64 17.01
CA THR A 167 15.01 -13.06 17.35
C THR A 167 15.84 -13.91 16.38
N LYS A 168 17.15 -14.02 16.65
CA LYS A 168 18.02 -15.09 16.15
C LYS A 168 18.75 -15.76 17.31
#